data_AF-A0A328THB2-F1
#
_entry.id   AF-A0A328THB2-F1
#
_cell.length_a   1.000
_cell.length_b   1.000
_cell.length_c   1.000
_cell.angle_alpha   90.00
_cell.angle_beta   90.00
_cell.angle_gamma   90.00
#
_symmetry.space_group_name_H-M   'P 1'
#
loop_
_entity.id
_entity.type
_entity.pdbx_description
1 polymer ?
#
loop_
_entity_poly.entity_id
_entity_poly.type
_entity_poly.pdbx_seq_one_letter_code
_entity_poly.pdbx_strand_id
1 'polypeptide(L)' 'STNTLERLNKEVKQRANVVGIFSNEESIMQLLGAVLTEQNEEWLLQNRYLP' A
#
# COMPACT_ATOMS: atom_id res chain seq x y z
N SER A 1 17.92 -5.66 -2.54
CA SER A 1 16.50 -5.91 -2.25
C SER A 1 15.79 -4.59 -1.98
N THR A 2 15.39 -3.91 -3.05
CA THR A 2 14.70 -2.60 -3.01
C THR A 2 13.29 -2.70 -3.62
N ASN A 3 13.01 -3.83 -4.28
CA ASN A 3 11.84 -4.06 -5.12
C ASN A 3 10.51 -3.94 -4.37
N THR A 4 10.43 -4.43 -3.12
CA THR A 4 9.20 -4.35 -2.31
C THR A 4 8.85 -2.90 -1.96
N LEU A 5 9.84 -2.11 -1.56
CA LEU A 5 9.64 -0.70 -1.19
C LEU A 5 9.33 0.17 -2.42
N GLU A 6 10.01 -0.09 -3.55
CA GLU A 6 9.70 0.59 -4.81
C GLU A 6 8.29 0.27 -5.30
N ARG A 7 7.85 -1.00 -5.20
CA ARG A 7 6.47 -1.41 -5.54
C ARG A 7 5.46 -0.70 -4.65
N LEU A 8 5.69 -0.69 -3.33
CA LEU A 8 4.80 -0.03 -2.37
C LEU A 8 4.70 1.48 -2.65
N ASN A 9 5.83 2.15 -2.90
CA ASN A 9 5.84 3.57 -3.24
C ASN A 9 5.10 3.86 -4.56
N LYS A 10 5.20 2.95 -5.54
CA LYS A 10 4.47 3.09 -6.81
C LYS A 10 2.96 2.96 -6.59
N GLU A 11 2.51 2.00 -5.80
CA GLU A 11 1.10 1.81 -5.43
C GLU A 11 0.52 3.04 -4.71
N VAL A 12 1.22 3.54 -3.68
CA VAL A 12 0.80 4.73 -2.94
C VAL A 12 0.66 5.93 -3.88
N LYS A 13 1.64 6.16 -4.77
CA LYS A 13 1.59 7.26 -5.75
C LYS A 13 0.44 7.11 -6.74
N GLN A 14 0.17 5.90 -7.23
CA GLN A 14 -0.94 5.67 -8.17
C GLN A 14 -2.29 5.94 -7.54
N ARG A 15 -2.53 5.46 -6.31
CA ARG A 15 -3.81 5.68 -5.62
C ARG A 15 -3.98 7.12 -5.15
N ALA A 16 -2.90 7.77 -4.71
CA ALA A 16 -2.92 9.20 -4.41
C ALA A 16 -3.25 10.03 -5.66
N ASN A 17 -2.77 9.64 -6.85
CA ASN A 17 -3.11 10.31 -8.10
C ASN A 17 -4.60 10.17 -8.48
N VAL A 18 -5.25 9.07 -8.12
CA VAL A 18 -6.71 8.88 -8.31
C VAL A 18 -7.51 9.76 -7.36
N VAL A 19 -7.07 9.90 -6.10
CA VAL A 19 -7.73 10.76 -5.10
C VAL A 19 -7.53 12.24 -5.43
N GLY A 20 -6.35 12.62 -5.94
CA GLY A 20 -6.01 14.00 -6.30
C GLY A 20 -5.72 14.87 -5.07
N ILE A 21 -6.77 15.34 -4.40
CA ILE A 21 -6.66 16.25 -3.25
C ILE A 21 -7.25 15.57 -2.00
N PHE A 22 -6.49 15.53 -0.92
CA PHE A 22 -6.95 15.03 0.37
C PHE A 22 -7.55 16.17 1.20
N SER A 23 -8.73 15.94 1.79
CA SER A 23 -9.43 16.95 2.59
C SER A 23 -8.84 17.17 3.99
N ASN A 24 -8.06 16.21 4.49
CA ASN A 24 -7.34 16.29 5.77
C ASN A 24 -6.23 15.21 5.85
N GLU A 25 -5.41 15.28 6.89
CA GLU A 25 -4.33 14.32 7.15
C GLU A 25 -4.85 12.90 7.46
N GLU A 26 -6.02 12.78 8.10
CA GLU A 26 -6.62 11.48 8.39
C GLU A 26 -6.97 10.71 7.10
N SER A 27 -7.40 11.41 6.05
CA SER A 27 -7.77 10.81 4.78
C SER A 27 -6.58 10.18 4.06
N ILE A 28 -5.39 10.81 4.14
CA ILE A 28 -4.16 10.22 3.59
C ILE A 28 -3.64 9.08 4.46
N MET A 29 -3.77 9.18 5.80
CA MET A 29 -3.42 8.06 6.69
C MET A 29 -4.30 6.83 6.44
N GLN A 30 -5.59 7.02 6.17
CA GLN A 30 -6.49 5.92 5.82
C GLN A 30 -6.07 5.24 4.50
N LEU A 31 -5.71 6.02 3.47
CA LEU A 31 -5.20 5.46 2.22
C LEU A 31 -3.92 4.65 2.45
N LEU A 32 -2.96 5.22 3.19
CA LEU A 32 -1.70 4.55 3.49
C LEU A 32 -1.93 3.27 4.31
N GLY A 33 -2.83 3.33 5.29
CA GLY A 33 -3.23 2.18 6.10
C GLY A 33 -3.82 1.07 5.25
N ALA A 34 -4.76 1.39 4.36
CA ALA A 34 -5.34 0.42 3.43
C ALA A 34 -4.28 -0.26 2.56
N VAL A 35 -3.40 0.53 1.93
CA VAL A 35 -2.30 -0.01 1.09
C VAL A 35 -1.38 -0.92 1.89
N LEU A 36 -1.00 -0.53 3.11
CA LEU A 36 -0.13 -1.36 3.97
C LEU A 36 -0.81 -2.66 4.39
N THR A 37 -2.11 -2.61 4.73
CA THR A 37 -2.89 -3.81 5.05
C THR A 37 -2.95 -4.76 3.87
N GLU A 38 -3.27 -4.28 2.67
CA GLU A 38 -3.29 -5.10 1.45
C GLU A 38 -1.93 -5.75 1.16
N GLN A 39 -0.83 -4.99 1.31
CA GLN A 39 0.52 -5.54 1.14
C GLN A 39 0.87 -6.61 2.18
N ASN A 40 0.42 -6.42 3.41
CA ASN A 40 0.60 -7.40 4.49
C ASN A 40 -0.23 -8.67 4.22
N GLU A 41 -1.46 -8.53 3.73
CA GLU A 41 -2.31 -9.67 3.34
C GLU A 41 -1.67 -10.46 2.19
N GLU A 42 -1.19 -9.79 1.15
CA GLU A 42 -0.46 -10.40 0.05
C GLU A 42 0.79 -11.14 0.54
N TRP A 43 1.57 -10.53 1.43
CA TRP A 43 2.73 -11.18 2.03
C TRP A 43 2.33 -12.43 2.82
N LEU A 44 1.30 -12.35 3.66
CA LEU A 44 0.79 -13.49 4.43
C LEU A 44 0.29 -14.61 3.51
N LEU A 45 -0.39 -14.30 2.42
CA LEU A 45 -0.83 -15.27 1.42
C LEU A 45 0.37 -15.96 0.76
N GLN A 46 1.35 -15.18 0.29
CA GLN A 46 2.57 -15.72 -0.31
C GLN A 46 3.35 -16.62 0.65
N ASN A 47 3.42 -16.26 1.94
CA ASN A 47 4.11 -17.04 2.95
C ASN A 47 3.30 -18.22 3.50
N ARG A 48 1.97 -18.28 3.27
CA ARG A 48 1.09 -19.38 3.67
C ARG A 48 1.15 -20.56 2.67
N TYR A 49 1.61 -20.34 1.44
CA TYR A 49 1.80 -21.38 0.43
C TYR A 49 3.24 -21.90 0.32
N LEU A 50 4.13 -21.50 1.23
CA LEU A 50 5.46 -22.11 1.37
C LEU A 50 5.37 -23.22 2.43
N PRO A 51 5.68 -24.49 2.09
CA PRO A 51 5.76 -25.57 3.08
C PRO A 51 6.93 -25.38 4.06
#